data_AF-A0A4R4NND2-F1
#
_entry.id   AF-A0A4R4NND2-F1
#
_cell.length_a   1.000
_cell.length_b   1.000
_cell.length_c   1.000
_cell.angle_alpha   90.00
_cell.angle_beta   90.00
_cell.angle_gamma   90.00
#
_symmetry.space_group_name_H-M   'P 1'
#
loop_
_entity.id
_entity.type
_entity.pdbx_description
1 polymer ?
#
loop_
_entity_poly.entity_id
_entity_poly.type
_entity_poly.pdbx_seq_one_letter_code
_entity_poly.pdbx_strand_id
1 'polypeptide(L)'
;MSVVGRLRAARAADPAYRLADLVEALRELLATAHGIAGATGPRLADLRGTARRPYLPGGSLRLYGLFSEPVLAGSGHAGVITWTADAEGRLFRVADVAPGGAARAAAAAERTVRLGDASLTHRELARAGLVVSGATVSPDGSLGAGAAVRAVQAGGAGWHEPPLDRLWAEPPHRQAERALAAAALPAEQRPPGAELLFLDLTCRRPLSAAGGDVLLADCAGLPIRLTVADEDPALAHRDNLRLLAAAPGLRLRVIGRLVPGAEPRLRLLAAGLPPGEEGAVLRLADSRGHLDLGYDRLQRTDLPEPGAASAPPPAAAPPADENARAPVHLLRRRADRAVAAGRRALALPGTVGDDRVRLGRAGLATGAELLEELHRAAADRGRDVFGRLLPADGDRFARAWLAAAVYAESVAHALCAAAWAAPAAETGAVGA
;
A
#
# COMPACT_ATOMS: atom_id res chain seq x y z
N MET A 1 2.68 12.96 11.42
CA MET A 1 3.23 13.25 12.77
C MET A 1 4.71 13.57 12.64
N SER A 2 5.22 14.57 13.37
CA SER A 2 6.64 14.93 13.34
C SER A 2 7.53 13.86 13.99
N VAL A 3 8.81 13.79 13.59
CA VAL A 3 9.83 12.91 14.18
C VAL A 3 9.87 13.07 15.71
N VAL A 4 9.76 14.30 16.21
CA VAL A 4 9.74 14.60 17.64
C VAL A 4 8.54 13.95 18.34
N GLY A 5 7.35 14.00 17.75
CA GLY A 5 6.16 13.34 18.29
C GLY A 5 6.34 11.83 18.38
N ARG A 6 6.90 11.21 17.32
CA ARG A 6 7.19 9.77 17.30
C ARG A 6 8.25 9.35 18.31
N LEU A 7 9.29 10.17 18.52
CA LEU A 7 10.29 9.94 19.57
C LEU A 7 9.71 10.06 20.97
N ARG A 8 8.80 11.01 21.21
CA ARG A 8 8.10 11.14 22.49
C ARG A 8 7.21 9.93 22.74
N ALA A 9 6.46 9.47 21.74
CA ALA A 9 5.65 8.24 21.83
C ALA A 9 6.51 7.01 22.16
N ALA A 10 7.68 6.88 21.53
CA ALA A 10 8.64 5.81 21.83
C ALA A 10 9.10 5.84 23.30
N ARG A 11 9.44 7.03 23.82
CA ARG A 11 9.86 7.22 25.22
C ARG A 11 8.73 7.00 26.21
N ALA A 12 7.49 7.30 25.83
CA ALA A 12 6.30 7.08 26.65
C ALA A 12 5.79 5.63 26.60
N ALA A 13 6.46 4.74 25.85
CA ALA A 13 6.03 3.37 25.60
C ALA A 13 4.57 3.28 25.09
N ASP A 14 4.18 4.22 24.22
CA ASP A 14 2.85 4.26 23.61
C ASP A 14 2.56 2.94 22.86
N PRO A 15 1.46 2.23 23.14
CA PRO A 15 1.09 1.00 22.43
C PRO A 15 0.92 1.18 20.90
N ALA A 16 0.60 2.39 20.44
CA ALA A 16 0.49 2.72 19.03
C ALA A 16 1.86 3.01 18.37
N TYR A 17 2.95 3.08 19.15
CA TYR A 17 4.29 3.31 18.61
C TYR A 17 4.71 2.17 17.66
N ARG A 18 5.26 2.56 16.51
CA ARG A 18 5.86 1.66 15.52
C ARG A 18 7.24 2.22 15.16
N LEU A 19 8.26 1.38 15.18
CA LEU A 19 9.63 1.78 14.85
C LEU A 19 9.77 2.16 13.35
N ALA A 20 9.15 1.37 12.46
CA ALA A 20 9.18 1.62 11.01
C ALA A 20 8.70 3.04 10.66
N ASP A 21 7.64 3.47 11.32
CA ASP A 21 7.05 4.80 11.24
C ASP A 21 7.99 5.94 11.66
N LEU A 22 8.82 5.71 12.68
CA LEU A 22 9.85 6.66 13.12
C LEU A 22 11.03 6.69 12.16
N VAL A 23 11.48 5.51 11.71
CA VAL A 23 12.55 5.37 10.71
C VAL A 23 12.18 6.11 9.42
N GLU A 24 10.96 5.92 8.95
CA GLU A 24 10.44 6.59 7.75
C GLU A 24 10.44 8.11 7.90
N ALA A 25 9.89 8.62 9.00
CA ALA A 25 9.85 10.06 9.27
C ALA A 25 11.26 10.67 9.42
N LEU A 26 12.21 9.94 10.02
CA LEU A 26 13.60 10.39 10.12
C LEU A 26 14.30 10.40 8.77
N ARG A 27 14.04 9.38 7.94
CA ARG A 27 14.58 9.26 6.59
C ARG A 27 14.08 10.39 5.70
N GLU A 28 12.79 10.70 5.74
CA GLU A 28 12.19 11.85 5.04
C GLU A 28 12.82 13.19 5.49
N LEU A 29 12.96 13.39 6.81
CA LEU A 29 13.58 14.59 7.37
C LEU A 29 15.04 14.76 6.89
N LEU A 30 15.85 13.71 6.99
CA LEU A 30 17.27 13.75 6.59
C LEU A 30 17.43 13.89 5.08
N ALA A 31 16.60 13.21 4.28
CA ALA A 31 16.59 13.36 2.83
C ALA A 31 16.26 14.81 2.42
N THR A 32 15.26 15.40 3.06
CA THR A 32 14.85 16.79 2.82
C THR A 32 15.94 17.77 3.23
N ALA A 33 16.48 17.64 4.45
CA ALA A 33 17.55 18.52 4.94
C ALA A 33 18.81 18.44 4.08
N HIS A 34 19.22 17.22 3.70
CA HIS A 34 20.35 17.00 2.80
C HIS A 34 20.10 17.58 1.40
N GLY A 35 18.89 17.38 0.87
CA GLY A 35 18.50 17.88 -0.44
C GLY A 35 18.48 19.41 -0.52
N ILE A 36 17.96 20.09 0.52
CA ILE A 36 17.86 21.56 0.57
C ILE A 36 19.25 22.21 0.47
N ALA A 37 20.27 21.62 1.10
CA ALA A 37 21.62 22.18 1.13
C ALA A 37 22.27 22.32 -0.27
N GLY A 38 21.83 21.51 -1.25
CA GLY A 38 22.36 21.53 -2.62
C GLY A 38 21.34 21.82 -3.72
N ALA A 39 20.06 22.03 -3.39
CA ALA A 39 19.01 22.22 -4.38
C ALA A 39 18.86 23.67 -4.81
N THR A 40 18.65 23.87 -6.12
CA THR A 40 18.28 25.16 -6.71
C THR A 40 17.07 24.99 -7.63
N GLY A 41 16.40 26.11 -7.94
CA GLY A 41 15.30 26.11 -8.92
C GLY A 41 14.11 25.23 -8.50
N PRO A 42 13.48 24.50 -9.45
CA PRO A 42 12.28 23.69 -9.21
C PRO A 42 12.45 22.67 -8.09
N ARG A 43 13.62 22.02 -8.01
CA ARG A 43 13.92 21.02 -6.96
C ARG A 43 13.90 21.62 -5.56
N LEU A 44 14.34 22.88 -5.40
CA LEU A 44 14.27 23.57 -4.12
C LEU A 44 12.83 23.93 -3.76
N ALA A 45 12.01 24.28 -4.76
CA ALA A 45 10.59 24.55 -4.56
C ALA A 45 9.85 23.30 -4.06
N ASP A 46 10.15 22.13 -4.62
CA ASP A 46 9.57 20.85 -4.19
C ASP A 46 9.97 20.49 -2.75
N LEU A 47 11.25 20.66 -2.41
CA LEU A 47 11.78 20.32 -1.08
C LEU A 47 11.33 21.28 0.04
N ARG A 48 10.99 22.54 -0.30
CA ARG A 48 10.42 23.49 0.66
C ARG A 48 9.00 23.13 1.09
N GLY A 49 8.37 22.19 0.39
CA GLY A 49 6.97 21.85 0.56
C GLY A 49 6.05 22.92 -0.02
N THR A 50 4.76 22.59 -0.11
CA THR A 50 3.75 23.55 -0.56
C THR A 50 2.80 23.92 0.57
N ALA A 51 2.46 25.21 0.67
CA ALA A 51 1.36 25.65 1.53
C ALA A 51 0.07 24.94 1.11
N ARG A 52 -0.92 24.87 2.04
CA ARG A 52 -2.23 24.24 1.80
C ARG A 52 -2.77 24.64 0.43
N ARG A 53 -2.78 23.70 -0.50
CA ARG A 53 -3.21 23.96 -1.88
C ARG A 53 -4.72 24.16 -1.89
N PRO A 54 -5.22 25.23 -2.53
CA PRO A 54 -6.66 25.44 -2.64
C PRO A 54 -7.28 24.31 -3.47
N TYR A 55 -8.54 24.02 -3.21
CA TYR A 55 -9.31 23.19 -4.14
C TYR A 55 -9.39 23.92 -5.48
N LEU A 56 -9.14 23.20 -6.57
CA LEU A 56 -9.27 23.74 -7.91
C LEU A 56 -10.68 23.48 -8.44
N PRO A 57 -11.23 24.38 -9.28
CA PRO A 57 -12.48 24.11 -9.98
C PRO A 57 -12.33 22.86 -10.85
N GLY A 58 -13.06 21.81 -10.54
CA GLY A 58 -13.16 20.57 -11.31
C GLY A 58 -14.25 20.62 -12.39
N GLY A 59 -15.00 21.71 -12.48
CA GLY A 59 -16.05 21.89 -13.50
C GLY A 59 -17.26 21.00 -13.27
N SER A 60 -17.78 20.42 -14.37
CA SER A 60 -18.82 19.38 -14.30
C SER A 60 -18.18 18.01 -14.46
N LEU A 61 -18.49 17.09 -13.54
CA LEU A 61 -17.95 15.74 -13.50
C LEU A 61 -19.09 14.73 -13.52
N ARG A 62 -18.96 13.71 -14.37
CA ARG A 62 -19.75 12.48 -14.28
C ARG A 62 -18.90 11.42 -13.59
N LEU A 63 -19.38 10.95 -12.45
CA LEU A 63 -18.68 10.02 -11.59
C LEU A 63 -19.47 8.73 -11.44
N TYR A 64 -18.74 7.62 -11.31
CA TYR A 64 -19.25 6.26 -11.15
C TYR A 64 -18.64 5.68 -9.87
N GLY A 65 -19.48 5.16 -8.98
CA GLY A 65 -19.06 4.49 -7.76
C GLY A 65 -18.16 3.28 -8.03
N LEU A 66 -17.13 3.10 -7.19
CA LEU A 66 -16.24 1.95 -7.27
C LEU A 66 -16.40 1.02 -6.07
N PHE A 67 -16.08 1.52 -4.87
CA PHE A 67 -16.13 0.80 -3.59
C PHE A 67 -15.98 1.80 -2.43
N SER A 68 -16.27 1.34 -1.21
CA SER A 68 -15.99 2.08 0.03
C SER A 68 -15.04 1.32 0.94
N GLU A 69 -14.08 2.02 1.55
CA GLU A 69 -13.19 1.46 2.58
C GLU A 69 -13.34 2.18 3.92
N PRO A 70 -13.34 1.44 5.04
CA PRO A 70 -13.30 2.03 6.37
C PRO A 70 -11.93 2.67 6.62
N VAL A 71 -11.96 3.81 7.30
CA VAL A 71 -10.76 4.46 7.83
C VAL A 71 -10.74 4.26 9.34
N LEU A 72 -9.68 3.63 9.83
CA LEU A 72 -9.37 3.54 11.25
C LEU A 72 -7.90 3.96 11.45
N ALA A 73 -7.70 5.23 11.77
CA ALA A 73 -6.36 5.79 11.90
C ALA A 73 -5.90 5.75 13.36
N GLY A 74 -4.64 5.38 13.59
CA GLY A 74 -4.01 5.42 14.92
C GLY A 74 -3.95 6.82 15.56
N SER A 75 -4.24 7.88 14.79
CA SER A 75 -4.42 9.26 15.27
C SER A 75 -5.80 9.53 15.92
N GLY A 76 -6.58 8.48 16.22
CA GLY A 76 -7.91 8.61 16.82
C GLY A 76 -8.99 9.14 15.88
N HIS A 77 -8.79 9.00 14.57
CA HIS A 77 -9.77 9.37 13.55
C HIS A 77 -10.35 8.11 12.91
N ALA A 78 -11.64 8.13 12.65
CA ALA A 78 -12.36 7.02 12.05
C ALA A 78 -13.43 7.51 11.07
N GLY A 79 -13.77 6.69 10.08
CA GLY A 79 -14.70 7.08 9.04
C GLY A 79 -14.73 6.15 7.84
N VAL A 80 -15.03 6.73 6.68
CA VAL A 80 -15.12 6.04 5.40
C VAL A 80 -14.51 6.89 4.30
N ILE A 81 -13.92 6.24 3.31
CA ILE A 81 -13.58 6.81 2.01
C ILE A 81 -14.34 6.02 0.96
N THR A 82 -15.13 6.72 0.15
CA THR A 82 -15.76 6.14 -1.05
C THR A 82 -15.00 6.60 -2.28
N TRP A 83 -14.59 5.64 -3.09
CA TRP A 83 -13.89 5.88 -4.35
C TRP A 83 -14.89 5.93 -5.50
N THR A 84 -14.64 6.86 -6.41
CA THR A 84 -15.40 7.04 -7.65
C THR A 84 -14.42 7.23 -8.80
N ALA A 85 -14.84 6.88 -10.02
CA ALA A 85 -14.08 7.14 -11.24
C ALA A 85 -14.90 8.01 -12.19
N ASP A 86 -14.25 8.79 -13.04
CA ASP A 86 -14.92 9.43 -14.18
C ASP A 86 -14.93 8.55 -15.44
N ALA A 87 -15.48 9.10 -16.52
CA ALA A 87 -15.53 8.45 -17.82
C ALA A 87 -14.16 8.28 -18.49
N GLU A 88 -13.08 8.83 -17.93
CA GLU A 88 -11.69 8.65 -18.36
C GLU A 88 -10.96 7.61 -17.50
N GLY A 89 -11.52 7.22 -16.36
CA GLY A 89 -10.90 6.34 -15.37
C GLY A 89 -10.07 7.08 -14.32
N ARG A 90 -10.17 8.41 -14.24
CA ARG A 90 -9.52 9.19 -13.17
C ARG A 90 -10.28 8.98 -11.87
N LEU A 91 -9.53 8.75 -10.80
CA LEU A 91 -10.08 8.42 -9.49
C LEU A 91 -10.31 9.69 -8.66
N PHE A 92 -11.46 9.74 -8.01
CA PHE A 92 -11.86 10.77 -7.05
C PHE A 92 -12.35 10.10 -5.78
N ARG A 93 -12.27 10.82 -4.66
CA ARG A 93 -12.69 10.31 -3.37
C ARG A 93 -13.64 11.24 -2.64
N VAL A 94 -14.56 10.64 -1.91
CA VAL A 94 -15.47 11.31 -0.99
C VAL A 94 -15.26 10.72 0.40
N ALA A 95 -14.84 11.55 1.35
CA ALA A 95 -14.47 11.10 2.68
C ALA A 95 -15.39 11.70 3.76
N ASP A 96 -15.85 10.88 4.70
CA ASP A 96 -16.39 11.31 5.99
C ASP A 96 -15.50 10.72 7.09
N VAL A 97 -14.46 11.47 7.44
CA VAL A 97 -13.50 11.11 8.50
C VAL A 97 -13.56 12.16 9.59
N ALA A 98 -13.77 11.71 10.82
CA ALA A 98 -13.78 12.58 12.00
C ALA A 98 -13.17 11.84 13.20
N PRO A 99 -12.89 12.53 14.31
CA PRO A 99 -12.48 11.88 15.54
C PRO A 99 -13.44 10.74 15.94
N GLY A 100 -12.88 9.57 16.25
CA GLY A 100 -13.65 8.36 16.55
C GLY A 100 -12.81 7.09 16.52
N GLY A 101 -13.43 5.97 16.89
CA GLY A 101 -12.83 4.63 16.89
C GLY A 101 -13.54 3.64 15.97
N ALA A 102 -13.27 2.36 16.16
CA ALA A 102 -13.73 1.26 15.30
C ALA A 102 -15.25 1.26 15.04
N ALA A 103 -16.08 1.56 16.07
CA ALA A 103 -17.53 1.64 15.92
C ALA A 103 -17.97 2.72 14.90
N ARG A 104 -17.28 3.87 14.86
CA ARG A 104 -17.54 4.90 13.86
C ARG A 104 -17.14 4.41 12.48
N ALA A 105 -15.97 3.80 12.34
CA ALA A 105 -15.49 3.28 11.06
C ALA A 105 -16.47 2.26 10.47
N ALA A 106 -16.96 1.32 11.30
CA ALA A 106 -17.91 0.28 10.90
C ALA A 106 -19.29 0.83 10.48
N ALA A 107 -19.79 1.87 11.16
CA ALA A 107 -21.09 2.48 10.84
C ALA A 107 -21.01 3.55 9.73
N ALA A 108 -19.81 3.95 9.29
CA ALA A 108 -19.64 5.09 8.41
C ALA A 108 -20.20 4.88 6.99
N ALA A 109 -20.28 3.64 6.50
CA ALA A 109 -20.84 3.34 5.19
C ALA A 109 -22.32 3.76 5.03
N GLU A 110 -23.09 3.75 6.13
CA GLU A 110 -24.52 4.12 6.13
C GLU A 110 -24.74 5.63 6.32
N ARG A 111 -23.67 6.41 6.47
CA ARG A 111 -23.79 7.86 6.64
C ARG A 111 -24.02 8.52 5.30
N THR A 112 -24.86 9.56 5.29
CA THR A 112 -25.14 10.36 4.10
C THR A 112 -23.91 11.15 3.67
N VAL A 113 -23.59 11.03 2.38
CA VAL A 113 -22.59 11.81 1.67
C VAL A 113 -23.02 13.28 1.66
N ARG A 114 -22.18 14.14 2.22
CA ARG A 114 -22.41 15.59 2.23
C ARG A 114 -21.78 16.23 0.99
N LEU A 115 -22.32 15.97 -0.20
CA LEU A 115 -21.86 16.57 -1.44
C LEU A 115 -23.02 17.24 -2.17
N GLY A 116 -23.04 18.58 -2.17
CA GLY A 116 -24.16 19.35 -2.73
C GLY A 116 -25.50 18.91 -2.17
N ASP A 117 -26.48 18.68 -3.05
CA ASP A 117 -27.84 18.24 -2.71
C ASP A 117 -28.05 16.72 -2.83
N ALA A 118 -26.98 15.94 -3.05
CA ALA A 118 -27.11 14.50 -3.19
C ALA A 118 -27.44 13.83 -1.84
N SER A 119 -28.49 13.02 -1.82
CA SER A 119 -28.93 12.27 -0.64
C SER A 119 -28.62 10.77 -0.81
N LEU A 120 -27.34 10.43 -0.86
CA LEU A 120 -26.87 9.03 -0.92
C LEU A 120 -26.04 8.72 0.30
N THR A 121 -26.13 7.50 0.80
CA THR A 121 -25.15 6.94 1.73
C THR A 121 -23.84 6.63 1.00
N HIS A 122 -22.74 6.46 1.73
CA HIS A 122 -21.47 6.00 1.15
C HIS A 122 -21.61 4.62 0.48
N ARG A 123 -22.43 3.73 1.05
CA ARG A 123 -22.74 2.42 0.47
C ARG A 123 -23.47 2.52 -0.86
N GLU A 124 -24.44 3.42 -0.97
CA GLU A 124 -25.16 3.69 -2.22
C GLU A 124 -24.25 4.36 -3.24
N LEU A 125 -23.45 5.35 -2.83
CA LEU A 125 -22.51 6.04 -3.71
C LEU A 125 -21.49 5.09 -4.33
N ALA A 126 -21.01 4.07 -3.60
CA ALA A 126 -20.09 3.07 -4.13
C ALA A 126 -20.66 2.29 -5.34
N ARG A 127 -21.99 2.32 -5.56
CA ARG A 127 -22.69 1.57 -6.60
C ARG A 127 -23.45 2.46 -7.59
N ALA A 128 -23.77 3.70 -7.18
CA ALA A 128 -24.49 4.66 -8.00
C ALA A 128 -23.55 5.52 -8.87
N GLY A 129 -24.14 6.34 -9.73
CA GLY A 129 -23.45 7.44 -10.39
C GLY A 129 -23.75 8.78 -9.71
N LEU A 130 -22.87 9.75 -9.89
CA LEU A 130 -23.08 11.14 -9.52
C LEU A 130 -22.79 12.06 -10.71
N VAL A 131 -23.65 13.05 -10.92
CA VAL A 131 -23.33 14.21 -11.74
C VAL A 131 -23.07 15.36 -10.78
N VAL A 132 -21.85 15.90 -10.79
CA VAL A 132 -21.44 17.03 -9.96
C VAL A 132 -21.21 18.23 -10.86
N SER A 133 -21.77 19.39 -10.50
CA SER A 133 -21.51 20.66 -11.15
C SER A 133 -20.92 21.65 -10.16
N GLY A 134 -19.95 22.45 -10.61
CA GLY A 134 -19.22 23.37 -9.73
C GLY A 134 -18.29 22.62 -8.78
N ALA A 135 -17.85 21.40 -9.15
CA ALA A 135 -17.02 20.56 -8.32
C ALA A 135 -15.74 21.30 -7.92
N THR A 136 -15.34 21.14 -6.66
CA THR A 136 -14.03 21.59 -6.18
C THR A 136 -13.21 20.36 -5.85
N VAL A 137 -12.04 20.20 -6.47
CA VAL A 137 -11.19 19.00 -6.33
C VAL A 137 -9.88 19.40 -5.68
N SER A 138 -9.50 18.74 -4.60
CA SER A 138 -8.17 18.90 -4.01
C SER A 138 -7.13 18.10 -4.79
N PRO A 139 -5.83 18.43 -4.66
CA PRO A 139 -4.76 17.72 -5.38
C PRO A 139 -4.71 16.20 -5.15
N ASP A 140 -5.21 15.75 -4.00
CA ASP A 140 -5.34 14.34 -3.60
C ASP A 140 -6.64 13.68 -4.09
N GLY A 141 -7.35 14.34 -5.03
CA GLY A 141 -8.60 13.86 -5.63
C GLY A 141 -9.84 13.94 -4.74
N SER A 142 -9.77 14.58 -3.56
CA SER A 142 -10.95 14.71 -2.69
C SER A 142 -11.94 15.72 -3.25
N LEU A 143 -13.21 15.33 -3.30
CA LEU A 143 -14.30 16.23 -3.68
C LEU A 143 -14.71 17.10 -2.49
N GLY A 144 -14.66 18.41 -2.70
CA GLY A 144 -15.13 19.40 -1.74
C GLY A 144 -16.64 19.61 -1.81
N ALA A 145 -17.23 19.94 -0.66
CA ALA A 145 -18.66 20.20 -0.48
C ALA A 145 -18.97 21.70 -0.36
N GLY A 146 -18.37 22.52 -1.23
CA GLY A 146 -18.57 23.97 -1.20
C GLY A 146 -20.01 24.38 -1.52
N ALA A 147 -20.41 25.58 -1.11
CA ALA A 147 -21.80 26.09 -1.30
C ALA A 147 -22.25 26.17 -2.78
N ALA A 148 -21.30 26.25 -3.72
CA ALA A 148 -21.58 26.26 -5.16
C ALA A 148 -21.65 24.86 -5.79
N VAL A 149 -21.33 23.81 -5.03
CA VAL A 149 -21.34 22.42 -5.51
C VAL A 149 -22.76 21.92 -5.53
N ARG A 150 -23.24 21.48 -6.69
CA ARG A 150 -24.49 20.73 -6.83
C ARG A 150 -24.14 19.32 -7.27
N ALA A 151 -24.78 18.33 -6.66
CA ALA A 151 -24.61 16.94 -7.04
C ALA A 151 -25.98 16.27 -7.09
N VAL A 152 -26.19 15.44 -8.11
CA VAL A 152 -27.42 14.69 -8.31
C VAL A 152 -27.06 13.24 -8.60
N GLN A 153 -27.82 12.31 -8.04
CA GLN A 153 -27.70 10.89 -8.35
C GLN A 153 -27.96 10.65 -9.83
N ALA A 154 -27.13 9.81 -10.44
CA ALA A 154 -27.28 9.35 -11.81
C ALA A 154 -27.12 7.83 -11.89
N GLY A 155 -27.38 7.26 -13.07
CA GLY A 155 -27.08 5.86 -13.33
C GLY A 155 -25.60 5.56 -13.09
N GLY A 156 -25.34 4.51 -12.31
CA GLY A 156 -24.01 3.96 -12.11
C GLY A 156 -23.56 3.09 -13.29
N ALA A 157 -22.42 2.44 -13.13
CA ALA A 157 -21.91 1.42 -14.06
C ALA A 157 -21.35 0.28 -13.21
N GLY A 158 -21.58 -0.97 -13.64
CA GLY A 158 -20.91 -2.12 -13.04
C GLY A 158 -19.41 -2.14 -13.36
N TRP A 159 -18.62 -2.91 -12.61
CA TRP A 159 -17.18 -3.07 -12.88
C TRP A 159 -16.87 -3.74 -14.24
N HIS A 160 -17.88 -4.29 -14.91
CA HIS A 160 -17.78 -4.91 -16.24
C HIS A 160 -18.27 -4.00 -17.36
N GLU A 161 -18.89 -2.88 -17.00
CA GLU A 161 -19.54 -1.99 -17.94
C GLU A 161 -18.64 -0.78 -18.21
N PRO A 162 -18.65 -0.26 -19.44
CA PRO A 162 -18.08 1.05 -19.71
C PRO A 162 -18.75 2.11 -18.82
N PRO A 163 -17.99 3.04 -18.21
CA PRO A 163 -16.56 3.26 -18.44
C PRO A 163 -15.60 2.54 -17.47
N LEU A 164 -16.09 1.77 -16.50
CA LEU A 164 -15.27 1.25 -15.40
C LEU A 164 -14.40 0.05 -15.77
N ASP A 165 -14.85 -0.76 -16.73
CA ASP A 165 -14.15 -1.93 -17.26
C ASP A 165 -12.67 -1.66 -17.61
N ARG A 166 -12.36 -0.46 -18.11
CA ARG A 166 -11.00 -0.02 -18.46
C ARG A 166 -9.99 -0.11 -17.32
N LEU A 167 -10.43 0.04 -16.07
CA LEU A 167 -9.53 0.00 -14.91
C LEU A 167 -8.90 -1.39 -14.76
N TRP A 168 -9.65 -2.43 -15.13
CA TRP A 168 -9.18 -3.82 -15.16
C TRP A 168 -8.52 -4.20 -16.49
N ALA A 169 -8.71 -3.42 -17.56
CA ALA A 169 -8.07 -3.67 -18.85
C ALA A 169 -6.55 -3.35 -18.83
N GLU A 170 -6.10 -2.50 -17.90
CA GLU A 170 -4.68 -2.19 -17.76
C GLU A 170 -3.88 -3.39 -17.20
N PRO A 171 -2.77 -3.80 -17.83
CA PRO A 171 -1.97 -4.94 -17.37
C PRO A 171 -1.48 -4.79 -15.91
N PRO A 172 -1.46 -5.86 -15.10
CA PRO A 172 -1.06 -5.81 -13.69
C PRO A 172 0.30 -5.16 -13.43
N HIS A 173 1.29 -5.41 -14.29
CA HIS A 173 2.63 -4.83 -14.16
C HIS A 173 2.62 -3.30 -14.31
N ARG A 174 1.82 -2.75 -15.23
CA ARG A 174 1.68 -1.29 -15.43
C ARG A 174 1.00 -0.64 -14.23
N GLN A 175 -0.04 -1.28 -13.70
CA GLN A 175 -0.71 -0.81 -12.49
C GLN A 175 0.25 -0.81 -11.28
N ALA A 176 1.07 -1.85 -11.14
CA ALA A 176 2.09 -1.93 -10.09
C ALA A 176 3.20 -0.89 -10.26
N GLU A 177 3.70 -0.66 -11.48
CA GLU A 177 4.65 0.41 -11.80
C GLU A 177 4.09 1.79 -11.41
N ARG A 178 2.83 2.08 -11.75
CA ARG A 178 2.13 3.31 -11.33
C ARG A 178 2.07 3.43 -9.81
N ALA A 179 1.63 2.38 -9.12
CA ALA A 179 1.49 2.38 -7.67
C ALA A 179 2.84 2.58 -6.95
N LEU A 180 3.89 1.94 -7.47
CA LEU A 180 5.25 2.10 -6.97
C LEU A 180 5.79 3.51 -7.23
N ALA A 181 5.63 4.03 -8.44
CA ALA A 181 6.03 5.40 -8.78
C ALA A 181 5.32 6.43 -7.89
N ALA A 182 4.03 6.25 -7.62
CA ALA A 182 3.28 7.10 -6.70
C ALA A 182 3.76 6.97 -5.24
N ALA A 183 4.14 5.77 -4.79
CA ALA A 183 4.67 5.57 -3.44
C ALA A 183 5.99 6.33 -3.21
N ALA A 184 6.80 6.51 -4.26
CA ALA A 184 8.05 7.28 -4.21
C ALA A 184 7.84 8.79 -4.14
N LEU A 185 6.63 9.29 -4.43
CA LEU A 185 6.30 10.72 -4.32
C LEU A 185 5.95 11.09 -2.87
N PRO A 186 6.20 12.35 -2.47
CA PRO A 186 5.69 12.90 -1.21
C PRO A 186 4.16 12.74 -1.14
N ALA A 187 3.61 12.49 0.06
CA ALA A 187 2.19 12.19 0.25
C ALA A 187 1.25 13.24 -0.39
N GLU A 188 1.65 14.51 -0.39
CA GLU A 188 0.91 15.65 -0.95
C GLU A 188 0.84 15.67 -2.48
N GLN A 189 1.76 14.93 -3.13
CA GLN A 189 1.93 14.90 -4.59
C GLN A 189 1.49 13.58 -5.20
N ARG A 190 1.03 12.63 -4.38
CA ARG A 190 0.58 11.33 -4.87
C ARG A 190 -0.73 11.50 -5.64
N PRO A 191 -0.81 11.00 -6.90
CA PRO A 191 -2.07 11.00 -7.61
C PRO A 191 -3.12 10.18 -6.83
N PRO A 192 -4.40 10.61 -6.85
CA PRO A 192 -5.46 9.91 -6.13
C PRO A 192 -5.60 8.47 -6.59
N GLY A 193 -5.54 7.53 -5.65
CA GLY A 193 -5.79 6.10 -5.90
C GLY A 193 -4.74 5.44 -6.79
N ALA A 194 -3.59 6.08 -7.03
CA ALA A 194 -2.51 5.50 -7.81
C ALA A 194 -1.98 4.18 -7.20
N GLU A 195 -2.13 4.02 -5.89
CA GLU A 195 -1.81 2.83 -5.11
C GLU A 195 -2.79 1.65 -5.28
N LEU A 196 -3.94 1.90 -5.93
CA LEU A 196 -4.96 0.90 -6.17
C LEU A 196 -4.64 0.10 -7.43
N LEU A 197 -4.80 -1.22 -7.29
CA LEU A 197 -4.69 -2.20 -8.35
C LEU A 197 -6.06 -2.86 -8.54
N PHE A 198 -6.43 -3.02 -9.80
CA PHE A 198 -7.68 -3.58 -10.30
C PHE A 198 -7.34 -4.87 -11.03
N LEU A 199 -7.57 -6.01 -10.37
CA LEU A 199 -7.05 -7.31 -10.83
C LEU A 199 -8.16 -8.37 -10.88
N ASP A 200 -8.04 -9.30 -11.81
CA ASP A 200 -8.79 -10.56 -11.79
C ASP A 200 -7.88 -11.66 -11.22
N LEU A 201 -8.35 -12.35 -10.18
CA LEU A 201 -7.57 -13.29 -9.38
C LEU A 201 -8.26 -14.63 -9.25
N THR A 202 -7.47 -15.70 -9.08
CA THR A 202 -7.95 -17.02 -8.66
C THR A 202 -7.34 -17.40 -7.32
N CYS A 203 -8.16 -17.59 -6.29
CA CYS A 203 -7.72 -18.05 -4.97
C CYS A 203 -7.08 -19.43 -5.08
N ARG A 204 -5.91 -19.63 -4.46
CA ARG A 204 -5.21 -20.92 -4.46
C ARG A 204 -5.24 -21.59 -3.10
N ARG A 205 -4.43 -21.09 -2.16
CA ARG A 205 -4.26 -21.74 -0.84
C ARG A 205 -3.92 -20.72 0.23
N PRO A 206 -4.34 -20.95 1.48
CA PRO A 206 -3.83 -20.19 2.60
C PRO A 206 -2.31 -20.44 2.77
N LEU A 207 -1.61 -19.41 3.21
CA LEU A 207 -0.22 -19.45 3.63
C LEU A 207 -0.16 -19.17 5.14
N SER A 208 0.57 -20.00 5.88
CA SER A 208 0.96 -19.63 7.23
C SER A 208 2.13 -18.66 7.15
N ALA A 209 1.92 -17.42 7.58
CA ALA A 209 2.95 -16.40 7.66
C ALA A 209 3.03 -15.87 9.09
N ALA A 210 4.25 -15.57 9.55
CA ALA A 210 4.46 -14.83 10.78
C ALA A 210 3.91 -13.40 10.60
N GLY A 211 2.66 -13.17 10.99
CA GLY A 211 2.02 -11.86 10.88
C GLY A 211 0.58 -11.83 10.36
N GLY A 212 -0.12 -12.96 10.27
CA GLY A 212 -1.57 -12.99 10.04
C GLY A 212 -2.03 -13.96 8.95
N ASP A 213 -3.32 -13.86 8.63
CA ASP A 213 -3.96 -14.69 7.59
C ASP A 213 -3.53 -14.18 6.20
N VAL A 214 -2.83 -15.02 5.44
CA VAL A 214 -2.38 -14.71 4.06
C VAL A 214 -2.99 -15.71 3.10
N LEU A 215 -3.56 -15.24 2.01
CA LEU A 215 -4.11 -16.08 0.94
C LEU A 215 -3.26 -15.93 -0.31
N LEU A 216 -2.73 -17.04 -0.82
CA LEU A 216 -2.09 -17.06 -2.14
C LEU A 216 -3.17 -17.08 -3.22
N ALA A 217 -3.09 -16.15 -4.16
CA ALA A 217 -3.91 -16.09 -5.36
C ALA A 217 -3.02 -16.05 -6.61
N ASP A 218 -3.62 -16.34 -7.76
CA ASP A 218 -2.98 -16.26 -9.07
C ASP A 218 -3.63 -15.17 -9.92
N CYS A 219 -2.82 -14.32 -10.53
CA CYS A 219 -3.25 -13.31 -11.49
C CYS A 219 -2.56 -13.59 -12.83
N ALA A 220 -3.24 -14.32 -13.72
CA ALA A 220 -2.68 -14.70 -15.03
C ALA A 220 -1.26 -15.29 -14.94
N GLY A 221 -1.03 -16.22 -14.01
CA GLY A 221 0.26 -16.86 -13.75
C GLY A 221 1.16 -16.15 -12.75
N LEU A 222 0.83 -14.93 -12.33
CA LEU A 222 1.55 -14.20 -11.29
C LEU A 222 1.03 -14.57 -9.88
N PRO A 223 1.84 -15.20 -9.00
CA PRO A 223 1.43 -15.48 -7.63
C PRO A 223 1.39 -14.21 -6.77
N ILE A 224 0.20 -13.85 -6.29
CA ILE A 224 -0.03 -12.69 -5.43
C ILE A 224 -0.44 -13.14 -4.03
N ARG A 225 0.16 -12.52 -3.01
CA ARG A 225 -0.20 -12.73 -1.60
C ARG A 225 -1.22 -11.67 -1.18
N LEU A 226 -2.43 -12.13 -0.90
CA LEU A 226 -3.52 -11.30 -0.40
C LEU A 226 -3.44 -11.21 1.12
N THR A 227 -3.52 -10.00 1.65
CA THR A 227 -3.49 -9.71 3.09
C THR A 227 -4.71 -8.91 3.49
N VAL A 228 -5.07 -8.98 4.77
CA VAL A 228 -6.13 -8.16 5.36
C VAL A 228 -5.80 -6.68 5.27
N ALA A 229 -6.81 -5.84 5.01
CA ALA A 229 -6.63 -4.40 5.04
C ALA A 229 -6.58 -3.87 6.47
N ASP A 230 -7.45 -4.35 7.35
CA ASP A 230 -7.47 -4.03 8.78
C ASP A 230 -7.76 -5.30 9.60
N GLU A 231 -7.23 -5.37 10.81
CA GLU A 231 -7.38 -6.52 11.70
C GLU A 231 -8.40 -6.30 12.82
N ASP A 232 -8.93 -5.07 12.96
CA ASP A 232 -9.91 -4.74 13.98
C ASP A 232 -11.19 -5.59 13.81
N PRO A 233 -11.65 -6.28 14.87
CA PRO A 233 -12.78 -7.20 14.79
C PRO A 233 -14.12 -6.51 14.44
N ALA A 234 -14.22 -5.19 14.61
CA ALA A 234 -15.41 -4.44 14.18
C ALA A 234 -15.57 -4.46 12.65
N LEU A 235 -14.49 -4.63 11.90
CA LEU A 235 -14.46 -4.62 10.45
C LEU A 235 -14.49 -6.04 9.88
N ALA A 236 -15.03 -6.19 8.66
CA ALA A 236 -15.25 -7.51 8.05
C ALA A 236 -14.00 -8.11 7.37
N HIS A 237 -12.90 -7.37 7.26
CA HIS A 237 -11.73 -7.74 6.45
C HIS A 237 -11.15 -9.12 6.78
N ARG A 238 -10.94 -9.41 8.07
CA ARG A 238 -10.31 -10.66 8.52
C ARG A 238 -11.21 -11.87 8.28
N ASP A 239 -12.48 -11.77 8.67
CA ASP A 239 -13.45 -12.86 8.52
C ASP A 239 -13.67 -13.19 7.04
N ASN A 240 -13.77 -12.15 6.21
CA ASN A 240 -13.89 -12.31 4.76
C ASN A 240 -12.67 -13.01 4.16
N LEU A 241 -11.44 -12.59 4.50
CA LEU A 241 -10.23 -13.22 3.95
C LEU A 241 -10.13 -14.71 4.35
N ARG A 242 -10.55 -15.06 5.57
CA ARG A 242 -10.62 -16.46 6.03
C ARG A 242 -11.62 -17.29 5.24
N LEU A 243 -12.79 -16.74 4.95
CA LEU A 243 -13.80 -17.41 4.13
C LEU A 243 -13.32 -17.61 2.70
N LEU A 244 -12.71 -16.59 2.09
CA LEU A 244 -12.11 -16.70 0.76
C LEU A 244 -10.99 -17.75 0.73
N ALA A 245 -10.17 -17.82 1.79
CA ALA A 245 -9.11 -18.82 1.91
C ALA A 245 -9.63 -20.26 2.06
N ALA A 246 -10.88 -20.44 2.48
CA ALA A 246 -11.55 -21.73 2.55
C ALA A 246 -12.12 -22.20 1.19
N ALA A 247 -12.06 -21.37 0.15
CA ALA A 247 -12.53 -21.68 -1.21
C ALA A 247 -11.40 -21.58 -2.26
N PRO A 248 -10.44 -22.54 -2.29
CA PRO A 248 -9.52 -22.71 -3.41
C PRO A 248 -10.23 -22.79 -4.77
N GLY A 249 -9.66 -22.20 -5.80
CA GLY A 249 -10.23 -22.13 -7.15
C GLY A 249 -11.26 -21.01 -7.37
N LEU A 250 -11.65 -20.30 -6.30
CA LEU A 250 -12.57 -19.16 -6.40
C LEU A 250 -11.96 -18.04 -7.24
N ARG A 251 -12.65 -17.65 -8.32
CA ARG A 251 -12.28 -16.53 -9.17
C ARG A 251 -12.96 -15.25 -8.68
N LEU A 252 -12.19 -14.17 -8.61
CA LEU A 252 -12.64 -12.87 -8.08
C LEU A 252 -12.12 -11.74 -8.96
N ARG A 253 -12.97 -10.76 -9.22
CA ARG A 253 -12.52 -9.42 -9.63
C ARG A 253 -12.27 -8.61 -8.38
N VAL A 254 -11.12 -7.98 -8.22
CA VAL A 254 -10.76 -7.31 -6.96
C VAL A 254 -10.23 -5.91 -7.17
N ILE A 255 -10.39 -5.12 -6.11
CA ILE A 255 -9.65 -3.87 -5.89
C ILE A 255 -8.80 -4.07 -4.65
N GLY A 256 -7.51 -3.77 -4.75
CA GLY A 256 -6.60 -3.86 -3.62
C GLY A 256 -5.52 -2.81 -3.65
N ARG A 257 -4.89 -2.58 -2.51
CA ARG A 257 -3.77 -1.64 -2.37
C ARG A 257 -2.45 -2.40 -2.40
N LEU A 258 -1.53 -1.95 -3.25
CA LEU A 258 -0.19 -2.52 -3.31
C LEU A 258 0.51 -2.40 -1.95
N VAL A 259 1.13 -3.50 -1.49
CA VAL A 259 2.07 -3.47 -0.38
C VAL A 259 3.48 -3.73 -0.94
N PRO A 260 4.38 -2.73 -0.94
CA PRO A 260 5.73 -2.90 -1.46
C PRO A 260 6.49 -4.02 -0.75
N GLY A 261 7.09 -4.91 -1.51
CA GLY A 261 7.86 -6.04 -1.00
C GLY A 261 8.52 -6.83 -2.12
N ALA A 262 9.47 -7.70 -1.77
CA ALA A 262 10.15 -8.58 -2.71
C ALA A 262 9.22 -9.64 -3.34
N GLU A 263 8.00 -9.76 -2.80
CA GLU A 263 6.95 -10.63 -3.30
C GLU A 263 5.72 -9.77 -3.62
N PRO A 264 4.93 -10.11 -4.65
CA PRO A 264 3.70 -9.39 -4.95
C PRO A 264 2.72 -9.54 -3.78
N ARG A 265 2.38 -8.42 -3.13
CA ARG A 265 1.46 -8.36 -2.00
C ARG A 265 0.39 -7.32 -2.24
N LEU A 266 -0.84 -7.67 -1.89
CA LEU A 266 -2.01 -6.85 -2.10
C LEU A 266 -2.90 -6.85 -0.85
N ARG A 267 -3.17 -5.67 -0.28
CA ARG A 267 -4.21 -5.52 0.76
C ARG A 267 -5.55 -5.49 0.07
N LEU A 268 -6.38 -6.48 0.35
CA LEU A 268 -7.66 -6.67 -0.34
C LEU A 268 -8.72 -5.71 0.21
N LEU A 269 -9.31 -4.88 -0.65
CA LEU A 269 -10.26 -3.83 -0.26
C LEU A 269 -11.69 -4.14 -0.70
N ALA A 270 -11.87 -4.59 -1.94
CA ALA A 270 -13.18 -4.95 -2.49
C ALA A 270 -13.07 -6.17 -3.41
N ALA A 271 -14.14 -6.94 -3.51
CA ALA A 271 -14.23 -8.13 -4.36
C ALA A 271 -15.58 -8.22 -5.06
N GLY A 272 -15.59 -8.60 -6.32
CA GLY A 272 -16.77 -8.75 -7.16
C GLY A 272 -16.64 -9.98 -8.06
N LEU A 273 -17.63 -10.16 -8.92
CA LEU A 273 -17.64 -11.26 -9.88
C LEU A 273 -16.55 -11.03 -10.94
N PRO A 274 -15.79 -12.05 -11.35
CA PRO A 274 -14.91 -11.96 -12.50
C PRO A 274 -15.74 -11.99 -13.81
N PRO A 275 -15.16 -11.56 -14.95
CA PRO A 275 -15.82 -11.72 -16.24
C PRO A 275 -15.90 -13.21 -16.64
N GLY A 276 -17.01 -13.58 -17.27
CA GLY A 276 -17.30 -14.93 -17.77
C GLY A 276 -18.12 -15.78 -16.80
N GLU A 277 -18.89 -16.73 -17.34
CA GLU A 277 -19.81 -17.59 -16.57
C GLU A 277 -19.15 -18.88 -16.04
N GLU A 278 -17.90 -19.15 -16.40
CA GLU A 278 -17.22 -20.41 -16.10
C GLU A 278 -16.37 -20.35 -14.82
N GLY A 279 -16.49 -21.38 -13.99
CA GLY A 279 -15.66 -21.58 -12.79
C GLY A 279 -16.34 -21.18 -11.48
N ALA A 280 -15.64 -21.43 -10.38
CA ALA A 280 -16.14 -21.14 -9.04
C ALA A 280 -16.15 -19.62 -8.80
N VAL A 281 -17.33 -19.01 -8.70
CA VAL A 281 -17.53 -17.57 -8.41
C VAL A 281 -18.38 -17.37 -7.17
N LEU A 282 -18.35 -16.16 -6.59
CA LEU A 282 -19.21 -15.79 -5.47
C LEU A 282 -20.69 -15.81 -5.87
N ARG A 283 -21.57 -16.20 -4.96
CA ARG A 283 -23.02 -16.08 -5.10
C ARG A 283 -23.44 -14.75 -4.45
N LEU A 284 -23.40 -13.68 -5.22
CA LEU A 284 -23.86 -12.37 -4.77
C LEU A 284 -25.35 -12.22 -5.11
N ALA A 285 -26.18 -11.78 -4.16
CA ALA A 285 -27.54 -11.39 -4.48
C ALA A 285 -27.51 -10.19 -5.45
N ASP A 286 -28.19 -10.32 -6.60
CA ASP A 286 -28.07 -9.55 -7.86
C ASP A 286 -28.14 -8.01 -7.78
N SER A 287 -28.29 -7.39 -6.61
CA SER A 287 -28.35 -5.92 -6.45
C SER A 287 -27.01 -5.24 -6.15
N ARG A 288 -25.92 -6.00 -5.91
CA ARG A 288 -24.72 -5.42 -5.28
C ARG A 288 -23.49 -5.28 -6.18
N GLY A 289 -23.34 -6.09 -7.23
CA GLY A 289 -22.21 -6.08 -8.18
C GLY A 289 -20.81 -6.39 -7.61
N HIS A 290 -20.55 -5.98 -6.37
CA HIS A 290 -19.32 -6.16 -5.61
C HIS A 290 -19.59 -6.06 -4.09
N LEU A 291 -18.59 -6.50 -3.33
CA LEU A 291 -18.50 -6.45 -1.87
C LEU A 291 -17.41 -5.48 -1.46
N ASP A 292 -17.76 -4.56 -0.58
CA ASP A 292 -16.84 -3.70 0.16
C ASP A 292 -16.32 -4.50 1.35
N LEU A 293 -15.10 -5.07 1.29
CA LEU A 293 -14.67 -6.11 2.25
C LEU A 293 -14.49 -5.62 3.69
N GLY A 294 -14.49 -4.30 3.91
CA GLY A 294 -14.51 -3.73 5.25
C GLY A 294 -15.90 -3.70 5.89
N TYR A 295 -16.95 -3.74 5.07
CA TYR A 295 -18.35 -3.51 5.46
C TYR A 295 -19.25 -4.72 5.22
N ASP A 296 -19.17 -5.33 4.04
CA ASP A 296 -19.96 -6.49 3.66
C ASP A 296 -19.36 -7.76 4.28
N ARG A 297 -20.13 -8.46 5.12
CA ARG A 297 -19.71 -9.75 5.70
C ARG A 297 -20.13 -10.90 4.80
N LEU A 298 -19.15 -11.59 4.23
CA LEU A 298 -19.35 -12.84 3.53
C LEU A 298 -19.90 -13.90 4.47
N GLN A 299 -20.80 -14.72 3.96
CA GLN A 299 -21.31 -15.93 4.59
C GLN A 299 -20.83 -17.15 3.80
N ARG A 300 -20.86 -18.31 4.44
CA ARG A 300 -20.48 -19.58 3.78
C ARG A 300 -21.41 -19.92 2.60
N THR A 301 -22.65 -19.45 2.63
CA THR A 301 -23.64 -19.60 1.55
C THR A 301 -23.30 -18.80 0.28
N ASP A 302 -22.48 -17.75 0.44
CA ASP A 302 -22.05 -16.89 -0.66
C ASP A 302 -20.87 -17.52 -1.43
N LEU A 303 -20.28 -18.58 -0.88
CA LEU A 303 -19.24 -19.36 -1.52
C LEU A 303 -19.88 -20.48 -2.38
N PRO A 304 -19.23 -20.87 -3.48
CA PRO A 304 -19.67 -22.02 -4.26
C PRO A 304 -19.57 -23.30 -3.42
N GLU A 305 -20.45 -24.27 -3.69
CA GLU A 305 -20.45 -25.55 -2.98
C GLU A 305 -19.08 -26.24 -3.13
N PRO A 306 -18.51 -26.76 -2.03
CA PRO A 306 -17.22 -27.45 -2.07
C PRO A 306 -17.35 -28.70 -2.95
N GLY A 307 -16.77 -28.63 -4.16
CA GLY A 307 -16.79 -29.72 -5.15
C GLY A 307 -17.18 -29.31 -6.56
N ALA A 308 -17.71 -28.09 -6.78
CA ALA A 308 -18.21 -27.67 -8.10
C ALA A 308 -17.15 -27.45 -9.19
N ALA A 309 -15.87 -27.29 -8.84
CA ALA A 309 -14.76 -27.32 -9.79
C ALA A 309 -13.42 -27.47 -9.04
N SER A 310 -13.07 -28.69 -8.65
CA SER A 310 -11.71 -28.97 -8.16
C SER A 310 -10.87 -29.44 -9.34
N ALA A 311 -10.20 -28.51 -10.04
CA ALA A 311 -8.95 -28.87 -10.69
C ALA A 311 -7.98 -29.31 -9.58
N PRO A 312 -7.25 -30.42 -9.72
CA PRO A 312 -6.30 -30.84 -8.70
C PRO A 312 -5.37 -29.67 -8.37
N PRO A 313 -5.09 -29.40 -7.07
CA PRO A 313 -4.19 -28.32 -6.73
C PRO A 313 -2.88 -28.56 -7.48
N PRO A 314 -2.36 -27.57 -8.23
CA PRO A 314 -1.05 -27.72 -8.85
C PRO A 314 -0.06 -28.11 -7.75
N ALA A 315 0.80 -29.07 -8.07
CA ALA A 315 1.81 -29.59 -7.13
C ALA A 315 2.44 -28.43 -6.38
N ALA A 316 2.51 -28.55 -5.05
CA ALA A 316 3.06 -27.50 -4.20
C ALA A 316 4.46 -27.15 -4.72
N ALA A 317 4.60 -25.95 -5.30
CA ALA A 317 5.91 -25.42 -5.62
C ALA A 317 6.74 -25.50 -4.33
N PRO A 318 8.00 -25.95 -4.39
CA PRO A 318 8.85 -26.05 -3.22
C PRO A 318 8.83 -24.70 -2.49
N PRO A 319 8.89 -24.68 -1.15
CA PRO A 319 8.99 -23.42 -0.42
C PRO A 319 10.12 -22.62 -1.05
N ALA A 320 9.79 -21.42 -1.55
CA ALA A 320 10.77 -20.54 -2.16
C ALA A 320 11.95 -20.45 -1.20
N ASP A 321 13.13 -20.84 -1.69
CA ASP A 321 14.33 -20.94 -0.87
C ASP A 321 14.48 -19.63 -0.10
N GLU A 322 14.51 -19.72 1.22
CA GLU A 322 14.63 -18.54 2.07
C GLU A 322 15.96 -17.82 1.80
N ASN A 323 16.95 -18.53 1.22
CA ASN A 323 18.20 -17.99 0.69
C ASN A 323 18.09 -17.33 -0.70
N ALA A 324 17.02 -17.57 -1.47
CA ALA A 324 16.76 -16.86 -2.73
C ALA A 324 16.19 -15.44 -2.50
N ARG A 325 15.86 -15.10 -1.25
CA ARG A 325 15.42 -13.76 -0.88
C ARG A 325 16.62 -12.82 -0.85
N ALA A 326 16.58 -11.76 -1.66
CA ALA A 326 17.58 -10.70 -1.57
C ALA A 326 17.68 -10.19 -0.11
N PRO A 327 18.87 -10.22 0.52
CA PRO A 327 19.04 -9.98 1.96
C PRO A 327 19.01 -8.48 2.33
N VAL A 328 18.14 -7.70 1.67
CA VAL A 328 17.93 -6.26 1.93
C VAL A 328 17.50 -5.99 3.38
N HIS A 329 16.84 -6.96 4.01
CA HIS A 329 16.44 -6.90 5.41
C HIS A 329 17.65 -6.75 6.36
N LEU A 330 18.84 -7.20 5.97
CA LEU A 330 20.06 -7.02 6.78
C LEU A 330 20.42 -5.54 6.91
N LEU A 331 20.39 -4.79 5.80
CA LEU A 331 20.59 -3.33 5.81
C LEU A 331 19.50 -2.62 6.60
N ARG A 332 18.21 -2.95 6.33
CA ARG A 332 17.07 -2.34 7.04
C ARG A 332 17.15 -2.55 8.54
N ARG A 333 17.40 -3.77 9.00
CA ARG A 333 17.52 -4.10 10.44
C ARG A 333 18.61 -3.26 11.12
N ARG A 334 19.70 -2.95 10.43
CA ARG A 334 20.81 -2.16 10.97
C ARG A 334 20.46 -0.67 11.00
N ALA A 335 19.80 -0.17 9.96
CA ALA A 335 19.25 1.19 9.95
C ALA A 335 18.22 1.39 11.07
N ASP A 336 17.27 0.45 11.23
CA ASP A 336 16.24 0.47 12.27
C ASP A 336 16.84 0.43 13.68
N ARG A 337 17.84 -0.43 13.89
CA ARG A 337 18.56 -0.51 15.17
C ARG A 337 19.28 0.79 15.51
N ALA A 338 19.80 1.51 14.52
CA ALA A 338 20.42 2.81 14.71
C ALA A 338 19.44 3.84 15.28
N VAL A 339 18.19 3.81 14.82
CA VAL A 339 17.12 4.71 15.26
C VAL A 339 16.62 4.31 16.65
N ALA A 340 16.40 3.01 16.88
CA ALA A 340 15.86 2.51 18.15
C ALA A 340 16.86 2.62 19.30
N ALA A 341 18.14 2.28 19.06
CA ALA A 341 19.15 2.12 20.11
C ALA A 341 20.33 3.09 19.99
N GLY A 342 20.31 3.97 18.99
CA GLY A 342 21.33 4.98 18.76
C GLY A 342 22.62 4.44 18.15
N ARG A 343 23.53 5.36 17.80
CA ARG A 343 24.83 5.06 17.16
C ARG A 343 25.64 3.99 17.89
N ARG A 344 25.67 4.04 19.23
CA ARG A 344 26.49 3.13 20.05
C ARG A 344 26.09 1.65 19.89
N ALA A 345 24.83 1.38 19.57
CA ALA A 345 24.36 0.02 19.33
C ALA A 345 24.92 -0.62 18.06
N LEU A 346 25.39 0.20 17.10
CA LEU A 346 26.07 -0.24 15.88
C LEU A 346 27.59 -0.31 16.04
N ALA A 347 28.17 0.43 16.98
CA ALA A 347 29.61 0.45 17.22
C ALA A 347 30.16 -0.80 17.93
N LEU A 348 29.30 -1.77 18.27
CA LEU A 348 29.69 -3.02 18.92
C LEU A 348 30.28 -4.00 17.87
N PRO A 349 31.48 -4.55 18.09
CA PRO A 349 32.06 -5.56 17.19
C PRO A 349 31.20 -6.83 17.10
N GLY A 350 31.21 -7.50 15.94
CA GLY A 350 30.89 -8.95 15.90
C GLY A 350 29.80 -9.46 14.95
N THR A 351 29.25 -8.68 14.01
CA THR A 351 28.27 -9.25 13.04
C THR A 351 28.30 -8.63 11.62
N VAL A 352 29.21 -7.69 11.35
CA VAL A 352 29.24 -6.94 10.08
C VAL A 352 29.83 -7.76 8.94
N GLY A 353 30.86 -8.55 9.22
CA GLY A 353 31.56 -9.37 8.22
C GLY A 353 30.63 -10.35 7.53
N ASP A 354 29.81 -11.06 8.30
CA ASP A 354 28.87 -12.06 7.78
C ASP A 354 27.76 -11.41 6.95
N ASP A 355 27.19 -10.30 7.42
CA ASP A 355 26.15 -9.56 6.70
C ASP A 355 26.69 -9.00 5.37
N ARG A 356 27.93 -8.49 5.36
CA ARG A 356 28.62 -7.99 4.16
C ARG A 356 28.83 -9.09 3.11
N VAL A 357 29.29 -10.28 3.56
CA VAL A 357 29.48 -11.43 2.67
C VAL A 357 28.16 -11.91 2.10
N ARG A 358 27.08 -11.94 2.91
CA ARG A 358 25.74 -12.31 2.44
C ARG A 358 25.21 -11.33 1.39
N LEU A 359 25.36 -10.03 1.61
CA LEU A 359 24.98 -9.00 0.64
C LEU A 359 25.78 -9.14 -0.67
N GLY A 360 27.10 -9.34 -0.57
CA GLY A 360 27.97 -9.54 -1.73
C GLY A 360 27.60 -10.79 -2.55
N ARG A 361 27.32 -11.92 -1.89
CA ARG A 361 26.87 -13.16 -2.55
C ARG A 361 25.53 -13.01 -3.27
N ALA A 362 24.67 -12.11 -2.80
CA ALA A 362 23.40 -11.78 -3.43
C ALA A 362 23.51 -10.69 -4.51
N GLY A 363 24.72 -10.29 -4.92
CA GLY A 363 24.96 -9.25 -5.93
C GLY A 363 24.74 -7.81 -5.43
N LEU A 364 24.55 -7.60 -4.12
CA LEU A 364 24.29 -6.29 -3.52
C LEU A 364 25.59 -5.63 -3.01
N ALA A 365 26.58 -5.47 -3.89
CA ALA A 365 27.89 -4.93 -3.55
C ALA A 365 27.83 -3.52 -2.95
N THR A 366 27.07 -2.61 -3.57
CA THR A 366 26.83 -1.25 -3.03
C THR A 366 26.19 -1.31 -1.64
N GLY A 367 25.25 -2.22 -1.43
CA GLY A 367 24.65 -2.43 -0.11
C GLY A 367 25.66 -2.89 0.94
N ALA A 368 26.61 -3.76 0.55
CA ALA A 368 27.67 -4.23 1.42
C ALA A 368 28.63 -3.09 1.83
N GLU A 369 28.99 -2.21 0.89
CA GLU A 369 29.82 -1.02 1.14
C GLU A 369 29.12 0.01 2.04
N LEU A 370 27.84 0.29 1.79
CA LEU A 370 27.04 1.20 2.61
C LEU A 370 26.87 0.67 4.05
N LEU A 371 26.70 -0.65 4.21
CA LEU A 371 26.64 -1.27 5.52
C LEU A 371 27.97 -1.11 6.27
N GLU A 372 29.09 -1.25 5.57
CA GLU A 372 30.42 -1.07 6.14
C GLU A 372 30.67 0.39 6.54
N GLU A 373 30.33 1.35 5.68
CA GLU A 373 30.46 2.78 6.00
C GLU A 373 29.57 3.18 7.18
N LEU A 374 28.35 2.66 7.27
CA LEU A 374 27.47 2.90 8.41
C LEU A 374 28.13 2.44 9.73
N HIS A 375 28.76 1.27 9.74
CA HIS A 375 29.47 0.78 10.92
C HIS A 375 30.75 1.58 11.20
N ARG A 376 31.54 1.94 10.17
CA ARG A 376 32.73 2.78 10.32
C ARG A 376 32.38 4.15 10.89
N ALA A 377 31.34 4.80 10.36
CA ALA A 377 30.84 6.08 10.88
C ALA A 377 30.27 5.94 12.31
N ALA A 378 29.67 4.80 12.66
CA ALA A 378 29.18 4.55 14.02
C ALA A 378 30.31 4.35 15.04
N ALA A 379 31.35 3.63 14.63
CA ALA A 379 32.52 3.28 15.43
C ALA A 379 33.59 4.37 15.47
N ASP A 380 33.40 5.46 14.72
CA ASP A 380 34.36 6.56 14.65
C ASP A 380 34.69 7.12 16.05
N ARG A 381 35.98 7.08 16.36
CA ARG A 381 36.59 7.52 17.61
C ARG A 381 37.93 8.17 17.28
N GLY A 382 37.89 9.25 16.52
CA GLY A 382 39.05 10.12 16.33
C GLY A 382 39.66 10.52 17.68
N ARG A 383 40.98 10.66 17.71
CA ARG A 383 41.71 11.21 18.86
C ARG A 383 42.48 12.44 18.43
N ASP A 384 42.56 13.43 19.31
CA ASP A 384 43.46 14.56 19.10
C ASP A 384 44.94 14.16 19.31
N VAL A 385 45.85 15.10 19.05
CA VAL A 385 47.30 14.91 19.25
C VAL A 385 47.69 14.58 20.70
N PHE A 386 46.78 14.78 21.65
CA PHE A 386 46.94 14.47 23.07
C PHE A 386 46.25 13.16 23.48
N GLY A 387 45.72 12.39 22.52
CA GLY A 387 45.06 11.11 22.76
C GLY A 387 43.63 11.21 23.30
N ARG A 388 43.06 12.41 23.43
CA ARG A 388 41.68 12.63 23.88
C ARG A 388 40.72 12.30 22.76
N LEU A 389 39.57 11.73 23.10
CA LEU A 389 38.55 11.39 22.11
C LEU A 389 37.92 12.67 21.55
N LEU A 390 37.95 12.80 20.23
CA LEU A 390 37.23 13.83 19.51
C LEU A 390 35.71 13.58 19.59
N PRO A 391 34.89 14.65 19.51
CA PRO A 391 33.48 14.50 19.24
C PRO A 391 33.28 13.67 17.98
N ALA A 392 32.36 12.73 18.04
CA ALA A 392 32.06 11.92 16.87
C ALA A 392 31.37 12.75 15.79
N ASP A 393 31.69 12.46 14.53
CA ASP A 393 31.12 13.13 13.37
C ASP A 393 29.66 12.69 13.16
N GLY A 394 28.73 13.48 13.71
CA GLY A 394 27.29 13.23 13.59
C GLY A 394 26.78 13.35 12.16
N ASP A 395 27.37 14.24 11.36
CA ASP A 395 26.96 14.50 9.99
C ASP A 395 27.36 13.35 9.07
N ARG A 396 28.57 12.81 9.24
CA ARG A 396 29.01 11.61 8.53
C ARG A 396 28.12 10.42 8.88
N PHE A 397 27.81 10.21 10.15
CA PHE A 397 26.92 9.13 10.57
C PHE A 397 25.51 9.29 9.99
N ALA A 398 24.95 10.50 10.01
CA ALA A 398 23.64 10.79 9.42
C ALA A 398 23.61 10.54 7.91
N ARG A 399 24.65 10.94 7.17
CA ARG A 399 24.79 10.66 5.73
C ARG A 399 24.91 9.16 5.44
N ALA A 400 25.75 8.45 6.19
CA ALA A 400 25.92 7.01 6.03
C ALA A 400 24.62 6.24 6.31
N TRP A 401 23.90 6.63 7.36
CA TRP A 401 22.59 6.08 7.68
C TRP A 401 21.55 6.38 6.61
N LEU A 402 21.47 7.63 6.13
CA LEU A 402 20.54 8.03 5.08
C LEU A 402 20.81 7.26 3.78
N ALA A 403 22.07 7.13 3.38
CA ALA A 403 22.45 6.39 2.18
C ALA A 403 22.06 4.90 2.28
N ALA A 404 22.31 4.25 3.42
CA ALA A 404 21.89 2.87 3.65
C ALA A 404 20.36 2.71 3.62
N ALA A 405 19.61 3.65 4.23
CA ALA A 405 18.16 3.62 4.27
C ALA A 405 17.53 3.84 2.88
N VAL A 406 18.02 4.84 2.12
CA VAL A 406 17.58 5.12 0.75
C VAL A 406 17.89 3.95 -0.17
N TYR A 407 19.12 3.40 -0.12
CA TYR A 407 19.49 2.23 -0.92
C TYR A 407 18.59 1.03 -0.61
N ALA A 408 18.33 0.74 0.67
CA ALA A 408 17.48 -0.37 1.06
C ALA A 408 16.02 -0.19 0.62
N GLU A 409 15.51 1.04 0.55
CA GLU A 409 14.22 1.30 -0.07
C GLU A 409 14.27 1.12 -1.59
N SER A 410 15.23 1.76 -2.27
CA SER A 410 15.34 1.69 -3.74
C SER A 410 15.47 0.26 -4.24
N VAL A 411 16.27 -0.57 -3.58
CA VAL A 411 16.38 -2.00 -3.92
C VAL A 411 15.08 -2.73 -3.63
N ALA A 412 14.41 -2.47 -2.51
CA ALA A 412 13.13 -3.12 -2.22
C ALA A 412 12.03 -2.72 -3.22
N HIS A 413 12.03 -1.48 -3.67
CA HIS A 413 11.15 -0.98 -4.72
C HIS A 413 11.45 -1.66 -6.05
N ALA A 414 12.73 -1.75 -6.44
CA ALA A 414 13.14 -2.42 -7.68
C ALA A 414 12.80 -3.92 -7.65
N LEU A 415 13.02 -4.60 -6.52
CA LEU A 415 12.61 -5.99 -6.34
C LEU A 415 11.09 -6.15 -6.41
N CYS A 416 10.33 -5.20 -5.87
CA CYS A 416 8.88 -5.20 -5.98
C CYS A 416 8.46 -5.04 -7.45
N ALA A 417 8.98 -4.04 -8.15
CA ALA A 417 8.72 -3.83 -9.58
C ALA A 417 9.04 -5.09 -10.39
N ALA A 418 10.21 -5.69 -10.17
CA ALA A 418 10.61 -6.93 -10.84
C ALA A 418 9.67 -8.11 -10.53
N ALA A 419 9.21 -8.21 -9.27
CA ALA A 419 8.26 -9.25 -8.86
C ALA A 419 6.89 -9.09 -9.53
N TRP A 420 6.47 -7.87 -9.86
CA TRP A 420 5.22 -7.58 -10.58
C TRP A 420 5.38 -7.58 -12.11
N ALA A 421 6.58 -7.31 -12.62
CA ALA A 421 6.90 -7.31 -14.05
C ALA A 421 7.01 -8.72 -14.65
N ALA A 422 7.17 -9.75 -13.83
CA ALA A 422 7.15 -11.13 -14.30
C ALA A 422 5.71 -11.56 -14.63
N PRO A 423 5.38 -11.74 -15.93
CA PRO A 423 4.71 -13.00 -16.28
C PRO A 423 5.06 -13.52 -17.68
N ALA A 424 5.48 -14.79 -17.73
CA ALA A 424 5.04 -15.82 -18.68
C ALA A 424 5.85 -17.08 -18.33
N ALA A 425 5.19 -18.11 -17.76
CA ALA A 425 5.71 -19.45 -17.93
C ALA A 425 5.90 -19.66 -19.44
N GLU A 426 7.13 -20.03 -19.80
CA GLU A 426 7.60 -20.41 -21.12
C GLU A 426 6.46 -20.83 -22.06
N THR A 427 5.95 -19.89 -22.85
CA THR A 427 5.09 -20.20 -23.98
C THR A 427 6.01 -20.36 -25.19
N GLY A 428 6.48 -21.59 -25.40
CA GLY A 428 6.81 -22.13 -26.72
C GLY A 428 8.24 -21.96 -27.24
N ALA A 429 8.94 -23.09 -27.32
CA ALA A 429 9.61 -23.55 -28.55
C ALA A 429 9.41 -25.09 -28.59
N VAL A 430 8.40 -25.61 -29.32
CA VAL A 430 8.50 -26.08 -30.72
C VAL A 430 9.52 -27.22 -30.82
N GLY A 431 9.21 -28.46 -31.17
CA GLY A 431 8.14 -28.98 -32.02
C GLY A 431 8.79 -30.02 -32.93
N ALA A 432 8.36 -31.28 -32.82
CA ALA A 432 8.37 -32.32 -33.84
C ALA A 432 7.52 -33.49 -33.32
#